data_AF-A0A2N2ZFS5-F1
#
_entry.id   AF-A0A2N2ZFS5-F1
#
_cell.length_a   1.000
_cell.length_b   1.000
_cell.length_c   1.000
_cell.angle_alpha   90.00
_cell.angle_beta   90.00
_cell.angle_gamma   90.00
#
_symmetry.space_group_name_H-M   'P 1'
#
loop_
_entity.id
_entity.type
_entity.pdbx_description
1 polymer ?
#
loop_
_entity_poly.entity_id
_entity_poly.type
_entity_poly.pdbx_seq_one_letter_code
_entity_poly.pdbx_strand_id
1 'polypeptide(L)' 'MSKENMKAYWKENLKYLAILLGIWFLVSYVFGIFLVEELNTIRFAGFKLGFWFAQQGSMYVFVILIFVYVK' A
#
# COMPACT_ATOMS: atom_id res chain seq x y z
N MET A 1 -30.77 -13.31 -4.47
CA MET A 1 -30.01 -12.05 -4.37
C MET A 1 -30.51 -11.12 -5.49
N SER A 2 -31.18 -10.02 -5.18
CA SER A 2 -31.76 -9.11 -6.20
C SER A 2 -30.63 -8.39 -6.96
N LYS A 3 -30.87 -8.02 -8.24
CA LYS A 3 -29.87 -7.35 -9.09
C LYS A 3 -29.36 -6.01 -8.51
N GLU A 4 -30.17 -5.33 -7.71
CA GLU A 4 -29.76 -4.10 -7.02
C GLU A 4 -28.72 -4.35 -5.93
N ASN A 5 -28.85 -5.43 -5.17
CA ASN A 5 -27.87 -5.77 -4.14
C ASN A 5 -26.50 -6.06 -4.75
N MET A 6 -26.44 -6.76 -5.90
CA MET A 6 -25.17 -7.05 -6.59
C MET A 6 -24.44 -5.78 -7.07
N LYS A 7 -25.16 -4.74 -7.50
CA LYS A 7 -24.54 -3.46 -7.89
C LYS A 7 -23.94 -2.71 -6.70
N ALA A 8 -24.61 -2.75 -5.55
CA ALA A 8 -24.09 -2.14 -4.32
C ALA A 8 -22.80 -2.82 -3.85
N TYR A 9 -22.78 -4.16 -3.81
CA TYR A 9 -21.58 -4.95 -3.48
C TYR A 9 -20.40 -4.68 -4.42
N TRP A 10 -20.65 -4.58 -5.72
CA TRP A 10 -19.59 -4.29 -6.71
C TRP A 10 -18.95 -2.91 -6.49
N LYS A 11 -19.76 -1.91 -6.14
CA LYS A 11 -19.29 -0.54 -5.93
C LYS A 11 -18.44 -0.41 -4.67
N GLU A 12 -18.75 -1.17 -3.62
CA GLU A 12 -17.91 -1.27 -2.42
C GLU A 12 -16.57 -1.94 -2.71
N ASN A 13 -16.57 -3.09 -3.40
CA ASN A 13 -15.33 -3.79 -3.76
C ASN A 13 -14.40 -2.91 -4.60
N LEU A 14 -14.94 -2.14 -5.54
CA LEU A 14 -14.18 -1.15 -6.31
C LEU A 14 -13.57 -0.06 -5.43
N LYS A 15 -14.27 0.40 -4.40
CA LYS A 15 -13.75 1.40 -3.45
C LYS A 15 -12.59 0.84 -2.64
N TYR A 16 -12.72 -0.40 -2.13
CA TYR A 16 -11.63 -1.08 -1.45
C TYR A 16 -10.43 -1.25 -2.37
N LEU A 17 -10.64 -1.75 -3.58
CA LEU A 17 -9.59 -1.97 -4.57
C LEU A 17 -8.85 -0.67 -4.94
N ALA A 18 -9.58 0.45 -5.07
CA ALA A 18 -8.98 1.76 -5.30
C ALA A 18 -8.13 2.24 -4.11
N ILE A 19 -8.58 2.02 -2.87
CA ILE A 19 -7.81 2.36 -1.65
C ILE A 19 -6.55 1.48 -1.56
N LEU A 20 -6.68 0.18 -1.80
CA LEU A 20 -5.59 -0.79 -1.84
C LEU A 20 -4.51 -0.39 -2.85
N LEU A 21 -4.92 -0.10 -4.09
CA LEU A 21 -4.02 0.36 -5.14
C LEU A 21 -3.38 1.72 -4.82
N GLY A 22 -4.13 2.63 -4.20
CA GLY A 22 -3.62 3.93 -3.76
C GLY A 22 -2.53 3.80 -2.71
N ILE A 23 -2.76 3.00 -1.66
CA ILE A 23 -1.76 2.74 -0.61
C ILE A 23 -0.54 2.03 -1.19
N TRP A 24 -0.76 1.03 -2.04
CA TRP A 24 0.32 0.33 -2.72
C TRP A 24 1.19 1.28 -3.56
N PHE A 25 0.56 2.19 -4.32
CA PHE A 25 1.26 3.18 -5.13
C PHE A 25 2.05 4.17 -4.26
N LEU A 26 1.45 4.68 -3.19
CA LEU A 26 2.15 5.60 -2.27
C LEU A 26 3.38 4.94 -1.66
N VAL A 27 3.27 3.72 -1.17
CA VAL A 27 4.39 3.03 -0.51
C VAL A 27 5.47 2.63 -1.51
N SER A 28 5.09 2.09 -2.66
CA SER A 28 6.07 1.55 -3.62
C SER A 28 6.73 2.67 -4.44
N TYR A 29 5.95 3.64 -4.92
CA TYR A 29 6.44 4.70 -5.80
C TYR A 29 6.79 5.99 -5.06
N VAL A 30 5.89 6.49 -4.20
CA VAL A 30 6.13 7.80 -3.55
C VAL A 30 7.22 7.70 -2.51
N PHE A 31 7.15 6.72 -1.60
CA PHE A 31 8.19 6.50 -0.60
C PHE A 31 9.44 5.79 -1.16
N GLY A 32 9.28 4.86 -2.10
CA GLY A 32 10.39 4.10 -2.66
C GLY A 32 11.23 4.84 -3.70
N ILE A 33 10.66 5.81 -4.44
CA ILE A 33 11.34 6.50 -5.54
C ILE A 33 11.41 8.01 -5.31
N PHE A 34 10.27 8.66 -5.01
CA PHE A 34 10.23 10.12 -4.92
C PHE A 34 10.89 10.66 -3.65
N LEU A 35 10.60 10.04 -2.50
CA LEU A 35 11.16 10.41 -1.20
C LEU A 35 12.42 9.62 -0.84
N VAL A 36 12.97 8.87 -1.80
CA VAL A 36 14.09 7.97 -1.53
C VAL A 36 15.32 8.74 -1.07
N GLU A 37 15.58 9.92 -1.61
CA GLU A 37 16.75 10.74 -1.25
C GLU A 37 16.64 11.27 0.18
N GLU A 38 15.49 11.83 0.54
CA GLU A 38 15.18 12.27 1.91
C GLU A 38 15.24 11.09 2.90
N LEU A 39 14.63 9.96 2.56
CA LEU A 39 14.67 8.75 3.41
C LEU A 39 16.06 8.13 3.51
N ASN A 40 16.90 8.29 2.49
CA ASN A 40 18.28 7.80 2.49
C ASN A 40 19.21 8.62 3.39
N THR A 41 18.83 9.84 3.79
CA THR A 41 19.56 10.61 4.80
C THR A 41 19.46 9.94 6.18
N ILE A 42 18.35 9.25 6.44
CA ILE A 42 18.14 8.49 7.66
C ILE A 42 18.72 7.09 7.46
N ARG A 43 19.68 6.71 8.29
CA ARG A 43 20.22 5.35 8.33
C ARG A 43 19.49 4.56 9.40
N PHE A 44 18.72 3.56 8.99
CA PHE A 44 18.02 2.66 9.90
C PHE A 44 18.82 1.37 10.02
N ALA A 45 19.24 1.03 11.24
CA ALA A 45 19.99 -0.20 11.53
C ALA A 45 21.22 -0.46 10.62
N GLY A 46 21.88 0.61 10.15
CA GLY A 46 23.09 0.53 9.30
C GLY A 46 22.84 0.58 7.79
N PHE A 47 21.59 0.54 7.34
CA PHE A 47 21.20 0.64 5.93
C PHE A 47 20.32 1.87 5.66
N LYS A 48 20.25 2.31 4.41
CA LYS A 48 19.47 3.50 4.03
C LYS A 48 17.97 3.20 4.14
N LEU A 49 17.20 4.08 4.78
CA LEU A 49 15.76 3.85 5.03
C LEU A 49 14.95 3.74 3.74
N GLY A 50 15.32 4.48 2.70
CA GLY A 50 14.70 4.37 1.38
C GLY A 50 14.84 2.97 0.77
N PHE A 51 16.01 2.34 0.95
CA PHE A 51 16.24 0.96 0.51
C PHE A 51 15.41 -0.06 1.31
N TRP A 52 15.30 0.15 2.63
CA TRP A 52 14.46 -0.70 3.48
C TRP A 52 12.98 -0.62 3.09
N PHE A 53 12.49 0.57 2.75
CA PHE A 53 11.11 0.76 2.28
C PHE A 53 10.85 0.02 0.96
N ALA A 54 11.81 0.06 0.02
CA ALA A 54 11.70 -0.61 -1.26
C ALA A 54 11.60 -2.15 -1.13
N GLN A 55 12.25 -2.76 -0.13
CA GLN A 55 12.23 -4.20 0.08
C GLN A 55 11.23 -4.65 1.16
N GLN A 56 11.48 -4.31 2.41
CA GLN A 56 10.73 -4.82 3.57
C GLN A 56 9.49 -3.97 3.84
N GLY A 57 9.57 -2.66 3.63
CA GLY A 57 8.44 -1.75 3.83
C GLY A 57 7.25 -2.10 2.93
N SER A 58 7.49 -2.43 1.65
CA SER A 58 6.41 -2.86 0.75
C SER A 58 5.75 -4.17 1.20
N MET A 59 6.52 -5.15 1.68
CA MET A 59 5.98 -6.42 2.18
C MET A 59 5.06 -6.22 3.38
N TYR A 60 5.47 -5.43 4.38
CA TYR A 60 4.62 -5.14 5.54
C TYR A 60 3.34 -4.42 5.15
N VAL A 61 3.44 -3.47 4.23
CA VAL A 61 2.26 -2.72 3.73
C VAL A 61 1.30 -3.66 3.02
N PHE A 62 1.80 -4.60 2.21
CA PHE A 62 0.96 -5.62 1.58
C PHE A 62 0.24 -6.49 2.61
N VAL A 63 0.91 -6.93 3.68
CA VAL A 63 0.26 -7.72 4.75
C VAL A 63 -0.83 -6.91 5.44
N ILE A 64 -0.57 -5.64 5.79
CA ILE A 64 -1.56 -4.75 6.40
C ILE A 64 -2.76 -4.57 5.48
N LEU A 65 -2.52 -4.38 4.18
CA LEU A 65 -3.55 -4.26 3.16
C LEU A 65 -4.42 -5.50 3.06
N ILE A 66 -3.85 -6.70 3.16
CA ILE A 66 -4.61 -7.96 3.20
C ILE A 66 -5.49 -8.01 4.44
N PHE A 67 -4.96 -7.65 5.62
CA PHE A 67 -5.75 -7.60 6.86
C PHE A 67 -6.90 -6.60 6.80
N VAL A 68 -6.70 -5.44 6.15
CA VAL A 68 -7.76 -4.44 5.95
C VAL A 68 -8.80 -4.91 4.95
N TYR A 69 -8.40 -5.62 3.89
CA TYR A 69 -9.31 -6.13 2.87
C TYR A 69 -10.17 -7.31 3.36
N VAL A 70 -9.59 -8.19 4.18
CA VAL A 70 -10.26 -9.41 4.68
C VAL A 70 -11.25 -9.10 5.81
N LYS A 71 -11.19 -7.89 6.39
CA LYS A 71 -12.09 -7.45 7.46
C LYS A 71 -13.37 -6.82 6.91
#